data_AF-A0A1C4ZFZ2-F1
#
_entry.id   AF-A0A1C4ZFZ2-F1
#
_cell.length_a   1.000
_cell.length_b   1.000
_cell.length_c   1.000
_cell.angle_alpha   90.00
_cell.angle_beta   90.00
_cell.angle_gamma   90.00
#
_symmetry.space_group_name_H-M   'P 1'
#
loop_
_entity.id
_entity.type
_entity.pdbx_description
1 polymer ?
#
loop_
_entity_poly.entity_id
_entity_poly.type
_entity_poly.pdbx_seq_one_letter_code
_entity_poly.pdbx_strand_id
1 'polypeptide(L)'
;MTGSVREDGFASGGSADMSPEQRVPEWGGDQLADPAGASGLDGDLGIDPTELTDEDLIREMHSLHRTRLDTLRHAADSALANHLRRTAELETEYLARHPGREVDPSRLRDA
;
A
#
# COMPACT_ATOMS: atom_id res chain seq x y z
N MET A 1 34.18 -54.30 -16.98
CA MET A 1 33.44 -54.84 -15.83
C MET A 1 32.88 -53.65 -15.05
N THR A 2 31.62 -53.78 -14.65
CA THR A 2 30.67 -52.73 -14.22
C THR A 2 30.88 -52.20 -12.80
N GLY A 3 30.39 -50.97 -12.56
CA GLY A 3 29.80 -50.47 -11.30
C GLY A 3 30.64 -49.45 -10.54
N SER A 4 30.11 -48.41 -9.88
CA SER A 4 28.76 -47.86 -9.73
C SER A 4 28.84 -46.56 -8.88
N VAL A 5 28.01 -45.55 -9.17
CA VAL A 5 27.37 -44.57 -8.23
C VAL A 5 28.30 -43.50 -7.54
N ARG A 6 28.01 -42.19 -7.55
CA ARG A 6 26.77 -41.44 -7.27
C ARG A 6 26.61 -40.18 -8.16
N GLU A 7 25.38 -39.94 -8.60
CA GLU A 7 24.88 -38.64 -9.07
C GLU A 7 24.33 -37.84 -7.87
N ASP A 8 24.69 -36.56 -7.81
CA ASP A 8 23.94 -35.44 -7.20
C ASP A 8 24.44 -34.22 -8.01
N GLY A 9 23.68 -33.52 -8.86
CA GLY A 9 22.32 -33.06 -8.68
C GLY A 9 22.30 -31.53 -8.62
N PHE A 10 22.96 -30.82 -9.55
CA PHE A 10 22.76 -29.37 -9.74
C PHE A 10 21.90 -29.14 -10.97
N ALA A 11 20.59 -28.99 -10.75
CA ALA A 11 19.66 -28.56 -11.78
C ALA A 11 19.94 -27.07 -12.13
N SER A 12 20.28 -26.85 -13.39
CA SER A 12 20.32 -25.55 -14.05
C SER A 12 18.90 -24.99 -14.17
N GLY A 13 18.70 -23.70 -13.94
CA GLY A 13 17.40 -23.04 -14.13
C GLY A 13 17.53 -21.52 -14.02
N GLY A 14 17.52 -20.84 -15.17
CA GLY A 14 17.97 -19.46 -15.33
C GLY A 14 17.17 -18.40 -14.56
N SER A 15 17.90 -17.38 -14.09
CA SER A 15 17.35 -16.09 -13.62
C SER A 15 18.42 -14.99 -13.69
N ALA A 16 19.27 -15.02 -14.72
CA ALA A 16 20.37 -14.05 -14.85
C ALA A 16 20.13 -12.94 -15.87
N ASP A 17 18.97 -12.90 -16.54
CA ASP A 17 18.75 -11.98 -17.67
C ASP A 17 17.39 -11.26 -17.59
N MET A 18 17.16 -10.51 -16.50
CA MET A 18 16.07 -9.54 -16.44
C MET A 18 16.65 -8.13 -16.23
N SER A 19 16.43 -7.26 -17.23
CA SER A 19 16.76 -5.84 -17.17
C SER A 19 16.03 -5.18 -15.99
N PRO A 20 16.62 -4.15 -15.32
CA PRO A 20 15.99 -3.47 -14.18
C PRO A 20 14.58 -2.96 -14.45
N GLU A 21 14.33 -2.61 -15.71
CA GLU A 21 13.10 -2.03 -16.24
C GLU A 21 11.96 -3.07 -16.36
N GLN A 22 12.30 -4.36 -16.37
CA GLN A 22 11.37 -5.49 -16.44
C GLN A 22 10.98 -6.04 -15.06
N ARG A 23 11.60 -5.54 -13.98
CA ARG A 23 11.24 -5.91 -12.59
C ARG A 23 10.14 -5.04 -11.99
N VAL A 24 9.81 -3.93 -12.64
CA VAL A 24 8.67 -3.13 -12.23
C VAL A 24 7.46 -3.87 -12.78
N PRO A 25 6.58 -4.47 -11.95
CA PRO A 25 5.28 -4.82 -12.46
C PRO A 25 4.72 -3.50 -12.98
N GLU A 26 4.30 -3.50 -14.24
CA GLU A 26 3.32 -2.54 -14.74
C GLU A 26 2.40 -2.21 -13.57
N TRP A 27 2.32 -0.95 -13.15
CA TRP A 27 1.50 -0.57 -12.01
C TRP A 27 0.07 -0.98 -12.38
N GLY A 28 -0.29 -2.19 -11.96
CA GLY A 28 -1.39 -2.96 -12.49
C GLY A 28 -2.64 -2.32 -11.96
N GLY A 29 -3.22 -1.42 -12.76
CA GLY A 29 -4.52 -0.81 -12.51
C GLY A 29 -5.68 -1.81 -12.61
N ASP A 30 -5.42 -3.09 -12.30
CA ASP A 30 -6.37 -4.20 -12.44
C ASP A 30 -6.43 -5.11 -11.21
N GLN A 31 -6.02 -4.63 -10.02
CA GLN A 31 -6.64 -5.11 -8.78
C GLN A 31 -7.93 -4.34 -8.55
N LEU A 32 -8.94 -4.59 -9.40
CA LEU A 32 -10.31 -4.33 -9.02
C LEU A 32 -10.65 -5.27 -7.87
N ALA A 33 -10.52 -4.77 -6.65
CA ALA A 33 -11.05 -5.42 -5.47
C ALA A 33 -12.53 -5.76 -5.74
N ASP A 34 -12.89 -7.04 -5.58
CA ASP A 34 -14.27 -7.48 -5.66
C ASP A 34 -15.09 -6.73 -4.59
N PRO A 35 -16.06 -5.88 -4.97
CA PRO A 35 -16.81 -5.07 -4.02
C PRO A 35 -17.70 -5.91 -3.09
N ALA A 36 -17.93 -7.19 -3.39
CA ALA A 36 -18.73 -8.09 -2.55
C ALA A 36 -17.91 -8.80 -1.45
N GLY A 37 -16.58 -8.81 -1.54
CA GLY A 37 -15.69 -9.48 -0.58
C GLY A 37 -15.09 -8.55 0.48
N ALA A 38 -15.13 -7.24 0.27
CA ALA A 38 -14.50 -6.26 1.18
C ALA A 38 -15.26 -6.09 2.50
N SER A 39 -16.57 -6.31 2.51
CA SER A 39 -17.41 -5.92 3.66
C SER A 39 -17.28 -6.80 4.92
N GLY A 40 -16.42 -7.82 4.89
CA GLY A 40 -16.25 -8.80 5.97
C GLY A 40 -15.00 -8.63 6.83
N LEU A 41 -14.12 -7.68 6.51
CA LEU A 41 -12.87 -7.39 7.24
C LEU A 41 -12.90 -6.01 7.94
N ASP A 42 -14.08 -5.38 8.01
CA ASP A 42 -14.26 -3.97 8.37
C ASP A 42 -14.28 -3.69 9.88
N GLY A 43 -14.17 -4.72 10.72
CA GLY A 43 -14.36 -4.57 12.17
C GLY A 43 -13.25 -3.87 12.96
N ASP A 44 -12.13 -3.49 12.34
CA ASP A 44 -10.90 -3.09 13.08
C ASP A 44 -10.21 -1.81 12.59
N LEU A 45 -10.77 -1.09 11.59
CA LEU A 45 -10.12 0.13 11.05
C LEU A 45 -10.47 1.42 11.79
N GLY A 46 -11.36 1.36 12.78
CA GLY A 46 -11.88 2.54 13.48
C GLY A 46 -13.25 2.98 12.97
N ILE A 47 -13.64 4.21 13.35
CA ILE A 47 -14.93 4.82 12.98
C ILE A 47 -14.92 5.19 11.49
N ASP A 48 -16.06 5.06 10.81
CA ASP A 48 -16.19 5.49 9.41
C ASP A 48 -15.75 6.96 9.25
N PRO A 49 -14.88 7.29 8.26
CA PRO A 49 -14.44 8.67 8.03
C PRO A 49 -15.58 9.68 7.92
N THR A 50 -16.71 9.28 7.33
CA THR A 50 -17.89 10.14 7.13
C THR A 50 -18.60 10.49 8.43
N GLU A 51 -18.40 9.69 9.48
CA GLU A 51 -18.94 9.92 10.83
C GLU A 51 -18.00 10.77 11.70
N LEU A 52 -16.74 10.97 11.29
CA LEU A 52 -15.79 11.79 12.04
C LEU A 52 -16.09 13.28 11.91
N THR A 53 -15.90 14.02 13.00
CA THR A 53 -15.84 15.49 12.95
C THR A 53 -14.60 15.95 12.18
N ASP A 54 -14.59 17.18 11.67
CA ASP A 54 -13.42 17.72 10.97
C ASP A 54 -12.16 17.72 11.85
N GLU A 55 -12.30 18.04 13.14
CA GLU A 55 -11.20 18.02 14.09
C GLU A 55 -10.65 16.60 14.28
N ASP A 56 -11.54 15.61 14.44
CA ASP A 56 -11.15 14.21 14.61
C ASP A 56 -10.52 13.64 13.35
N LEU A 57 -11.05 13.97 12.16
CA LEU A 57 -10.49 13.57 10.88
C LEU A 57 -9.04 14.05 10.74
N ILE A 58 -8.79 15.34 10.99
CA ILE A 58 -7.44 15.92 10.92
C ILE A 58 -6.51 15.31 11.98
N ARG A 59 -7.01 15.14 13.21
CA ARG A 59 -6.26 14.52 14.31
C ARG A 59 -5.83 13.09 13.96
N GLU A 60 -6.73 12.31 13.37
CA GLU A 60 -6.48 10.93 12.99
C GLU A 60 -5.50 10.83 11.82
N MET A 61 -5.68 11.64 10.76
CA MET A 61 -4.71 11.74 9.67
C MET A 61 -3.31 12.08 10.17
N HIS A 62 -3.20 13.03 11.10
CA HIS A 62 -1.90 13.37 11.69
C HIS A 62 -1.29 12.19 12.47
N SER A 63 -2.11 11.42 13.19
CA SER A 63 -1.64 10.22 13.91
C SER A 63 -1.06 9.17 12.95
N LEU A 64 -1.75 8.87 11.85
CA LEU A 64 -1.25 7.92 10.84
C LEU A 64 0.03 8.40 10.18
N HIS A 65 0.10 9.67 9.78
CA HIS A 65 1.31 10.22 9.15
C HIS A 65 2.54 10.14 10.04
N ARG A 66 2.38 10.26 11.37
CA ARG A 66 3.49 10.14 12.31
C ARG A 66 4.13 8.76 12.34
N THR A 67 3.36 7.70 12.09
CA THR A 67 3.85 6.31 12.17
C THR A 67 4.11 5.69 10.81
N ARG A 68 3.74 6.36 9.71
CA ARG A 68 3.81 5.80 8.34
C ARG A 68 5.13 5.16 7.97
N LEU A 69 6.26 5.83 8.22
CA LEU A 69 7.57 5.28 7.87
C LEU A 69 7.94 4.07 8.74
N ASP A 70 7.59 4.11 10.02
CA ASP A 70 7.85 3.01 10.95
C ASP A 70 7.02 1.78 10.56
N THR A 71 5.71 1.97 10.32
CA THR A 71 4.82 0.91 9.82
C THR A 71 5.30 0.33 8.49
N LEU A 72 5.73 1.17 7.56
CA LEU A 72 6.26 0.73 6.26
C LEU A 72 7.49 -0.17 6.37
N ARG A 73 8.40 0.13 7.31
CA ARG A 73 9.68 -0.57 7.41
C ARG A 73 9.62 -1.80 8.31
N HIS A 74 8.70 -1.83 9.27
CA HIS A 74 8.81 -2.70 10.43
C HIS A 74 7.52 -3.46 10.79
N ALA A 75 6.36 -3.05 10.29
CA ALA A 75 5.12 -3.76 10.60
C ALA A 75 4.92 -5.00 9.73
N ALA A 76 4.04 -5.90 10.16
CA ALA A 76 3.58 -7.01 9.34
C ALA A 76 2.77 -6.50 8.14
N ASP A 77 2.71 -7.28 7.06
CA ASP A 77 2.01 -6.91 5.82
C ASP A 77 0.54 -6.54 6.04
N SER A 78 -0.16 -7.24 6.95
CA SER A 78 -1.55 -6.94 7.29
C SER A 78 -1.71 -5.57 7.97
N ALA A 79 -0.79 -5.21 8.85
CA ALA A 79 -0.79 -3.90 9.51
C ALA A 79 -0.47 -2.78 8.52
N LEU A 80 0.47 -3.02 7.59
CA LEU A 80 0.74 -2.08 6.51
C LEU A 80 -0.47 -1.91 5.59
N ALA A 81 -1.12 -3.01 5.18
CA ALA A 81 -2.33 -2.97 4.35
C ALA A 81 -3.45 -2.16 5.02
N ASN A 82 -3.69 -2.39 6.31
CA ASN A 82 -4.66 -1.61 7.09
C ASN A 82 -4.29 -0.13 7.16
N HIS A 83 -3.02 0.19 7.41
CA HIS A 83 -2.54 1.56 7.46
C HIS A 83 -2.72 2.30 6.14
N LEU A 84 -2.39 1.66 5.01
CA LEU A 84 -2.55 2.24 3.67
C LEU A 84 -4.03 2.47 3.34
N ARG A 85 -4.88 1.47 3.62
CA ARG A 85 -6.34 1.59 3.43
C ARG A 85 -6.92 2.74 4.24
N ARG A 86 -6.65 2.78 5.55
CA ARG A 86 -7.17 3.82 6.44
C ARG A 86 -6.69 5.22 6.05
N THR A 87 -5.42 5.33 5.63
CA THR A 87 -4.88 6.62 5.16
C THR A 87 -5.64 7.10 3.92
N ALA A 88 -5.87 6.23 2.94
CA ALA A 88 -6.59 6.59 1.72
C ALA A 88 -8.06 6.97 1.99
N GLU A 89 -8.73 6.26 2.90
CA GLU A 89 -10.10 6.55 3.32
C GLU A 89 -10.22 7.95 3.95
N LEU A 90 -9.37 8.28 4.92
CA LEU A 90 -9.38 9.61 5.57
C LEU A 90 -8.98 10.73 4.61
N GLU A 91 -7.99 10.51 3.74
CA GLU A 91 -7.58 11.47 2.72
C GLU A 91 -8.71 11.75 1.72
N THR A 92 -9.43 10.71 1.30
CA THR A 92 -10.58 10.85 0.39
C THR A 92 -11.66 11.70 1.02
N GLU A 93 -12.01 11.43 2.29
CA GLU A 93 -13.00 12.22 3.01
C GLU A 93 -12.55 13.67 3.20
N TYR A 94 -11.28 13.89 3.54
CA TYR A 94 -10.72 15.24 3.66
C TYR A 94 -10.89 16.03 2.36
N LEU A 95 -10.55 15.44 1.21
CA LEU A 95 -10.70 16.06 -0.10
C LEU A 95 -12.16 16.30 -0.48
N ALA A 96 -13.07 15.38 -0.11
CA ALA A 96 -14.51 15.54 -0.33
C ALA A 96 -15.08 16.75 0.43
N ARG A 97 -14.64 16.96 1.69
CA ARG A 97 -15.03 18.11 2.51
C ARG A 97 -14.34 19.41 2.09
N HIS A 98 -13.14 19.33 1.52
CA HIS A 98 -12.27 20.49 1.21
C HIS A 98 -11.89 20.56 -0.27
N PRO A 99 -12.87 20.70 -1.21
CA PRO A 99 -12.57 20.76 -2.64
C PRO A 99 -11.75 22.02 -3.01
N GLY A 100 -11.89 23.10 -2.24
CA GLY A 100 -11.15 24.37 -2.40
C GLY A 100 -9.93 24.52 -1.48
N ARG A 101 -9.33 23.42 -1.00
CA ARG A 101 -8.17 23.46 -0.10
C ARG A 101 -7.04 24.34 -0.65
N GLU A 102 -6.33 24.99 0.26
CA GLU A 102 -5.20 25.85 -0.09
C GLU A 102 -4.09 25.04 -0.76
N VAL A 103 -3.65 25.50 -1.93
CA VAL A 103 -2.46 24.99 -2.61
C VAL A 103 -1.38 26.03 -2.47
N ASP A 104 -0.29 25.67 -1.79
CA ASP A 104 0.86 26.54 -1.62
C ASP A 104 1.58 26.72 -2.97
N PRO A 105 1.57 27.94 -3.55
CA PRO A 105 2.17 28.18 -4.86
C PRO A 105 3.68 27.93 -4.86
N SER A 106 4.36 28.04 -3.71
CA SER A 106 5.79 27.77 -3.59
C SER A 106 6.14 26.28 -3.76
N ARG A 107 5.15 25.40 -3.63
CA ARG A 107 5.28 23.94 -3.84
C ARG A 107 4.98 23.52 -5.27
N LEU A 108 4.45 24.42 -6.09
CA LEU A 108 4.20 24.16 -7.49
C LEU A 108 5.51 24.29 -8.28
N ARG A 109 5.67 23.43 -9.29
CA ARG A 109 6.76 23.58 -10.27
C ARG A 109 6.23 24.41 -11.44
N ASP A 110 7.10 25.20 -12.05
CA ASP A 110 6.79 25.90 -13.30
C ASP A 110 6.31 24.89 -14.35
N ALA A 111 5.23 25.23 -15.03
CA ALA A 111 4.55 24.36 -15.99
C ALA A 111 5.29 24.26 -17.34
#